data_AF-A0A2E6GHN5-F1
#
_entry.id   AF-A0A2E6GHN5-F1
#
_cell.length_a   1.000
_cell.length_b   1.000
_cell.length_c   1.000
_cell.angle_alpha   90.00
_cell.angle_beta   90.00
_cell.angle_gamma   90.00
#
_symmetry.space_group_name_H-M   'P 1'
#
loop_
_entity.id
_entity.type
_entity.pdbx_description
1 polymer ?
#
loop_
_entity_poly.entity_id
_entity_poly.type
_entity_poly.pdbx_seq_one_letter_code
_entity_poly.pdbx_strand_id
1 'polypeptide(L)' 'MDLGTLLFIVCIPFVLLTAYFGTKNDFYESDNYKGDGCAHDVKR' A
#
# COMPACT_ATOMS: atom_id res chain seq x y z
N MET A 1 -26.72 -2.18 -14.95
CA MET A 1 -25.61 -2.71 -14.13
C MET A 1 -26.12 -2.86 -12.72
N ASP A 2 -25.91 -4.02 -12.11
CA ASP A 2 -26.17 -4.23 -10.69
C ASP A 2 -24.90 -3.96 -9.86
N LEU A 3 -25.04 -4.05 -8.54
CA LEU A 3 -23.92 -3.83 -7.62
C LEU A 3 -22.77 -4.82 -7.85
N GLY A 4 -23.10 -6.08 -8.14
CA GLY A 4 -22.10 -7.13 -8.39
C GLY A 4 -21.22 -6.82 -9.60
N THR A 5 -21.84 -6.40 -10.70
CA THR A 5 -21.14 -6.00 -11.93
C THR A 5 -20.25 -4.79 -11.69
N LEU A 6 -20.75 -3.79 -10.96
CA LEU A 6 -19.96 -2.59 -10.65
C LEU A 6 -18.72 -2.93 -9.80
N LEU A 7 -18.89 -3.73 -8.75
CA LEU A 7 -17.78 -4.15 -7.88
C LEU A 7 -16.74 -4.97 -8.63
N PHE A 8 -17.17 -5.86 -9.54
CA PHE A 8 -16.26 -6.64 -10.37
C PHE A 8 -15.42 -5.76 -11.31
N ILE A 9 -16.01 -4.74 -11.89
CA ILE A 9 -15.28 -3.80 -12.76
C ILE A 9 -14.30 -2.95 -11.94
N VAL A 10 -14.70 -2.47 -10.76
CA VAL A 10 -13.88 -1.58 -9.92
C VAL A 10 -12.76 -2.33 -9.19
N CYS A 11 -12.93 -3.61 -8.85
CA CYS A 11 -11.91 -4.35 -8.12
C CYS A 11 -10.64 -4.57 -8.96
N ILE A 12 -10.76 -4.69 -10.29
CA ILE A 12 -9.62 -4.89 -11.20
C ILE A 12 -8.63 -3.71 -11.14
N PRO A 13 -9.01 -2.45 -11.45
CA PRO A 13 -8.10 -1.33 -11.33
C PRO A 13 -7.69 -1.09 -9.87
N PHE A 14 -8.56 -1.35 -8.89
CA PHE A 14 -8.20 -1.21 -7.47
C PHE A 14 -7.00 -2.09 -7.11
N VAL A 15 -7.06 -3.41 -7.39
CA VAL A 15 -5.97 -4.35 -7.07
C VAL A 15 -4.69 -4.00 -7.84
N LEU A 16 -4.80 -3.67 -9.13
CA LEU A 16 -3.65 -3.30 -9.95
C LEU A 16 -2.97 -2.02 -9.43
N LEU A 17 -3.75 -1.01 -9.06
CA LEU A 17 -3.23 0.22 -8.47
C LEU A 17 -2.64 -0.04 -7.09
N THR A 18 -3.26 -0.87 -6.25
CA THR A 18 -2.69 -1.25 -4.95
C THR A 18 -1.33 -1.90 -5.12
N ALA A 19 -1.18 -2.83 -6.07
CA ALA A 19 0.11 -3.44 -6.37
C ALA A 19 1.12 -2.41 -6.88
N TYR A 20 0.72 -1.54 -7.81
CA TYR A 20 1.59 -0.48 -8.35
C TYR A 20 2.08 0.47 -7.26
N PHE A 21 1.17 1.06 -6.47
CA PHE A 21 1.53 1.99 -5.40
C PHE A 21 2.31 1.31 -4.26
N GLY A 22 2.08 0.01 -4.02
CA GLY A 22 2.89 -0.78 -3.09
C GLY A 22 4.38 -0.84 -3.47
N THR A 23 4.71 -0.69 -4.77
CA THR A 23 6.11 -0.62 -5.25
C THR A 23 6.68 0.80 -5.26
N LYS A 24 5.87 1.82 -4.98
CA LYS A 24 6.27 3.24 -5.05
C LYS A 24 6.38 3.80 -3.64
N ASN A 25 7.57 3.65 -3.05
CA ASN A 25 7.87 4.15 -1.71
C ASN A 25 9.30 4.67 -1.65
N ASP A 26 9.46 5.96 -1.33
CA ASP A 26 10.79 6.59 -1.27
C ASP A 26 11.25 6.84 0.17
N PHE A 27 10.33 7.14 1.09
CA PHE A 27 10.73 7.59 2.43
C PHE A 27 11.22 6.43 3.31
N TYR A 28 10.45 5.35 3.40
CA TYR A 28 10.75 4.23 4.31
C TYR A 28 11.97 3.40 3.90
N GLU A 29 12.41 3.51 2.63
CA GLU A 29 13.64 2.88 2.13
C GLU A 29 14.85 3.83 2.16
N SER A 30 14.63 5.11 2.44
CA SER A 30 15.71 6.10 2.49
C SER A 30 16.48 6.08 3.80
N ASP A 31 17.70 6.60 3.76
CA ASP A 31 18.52 6.82 4.95
C ASP A 31 17.87 7.76 5.99
N ASN A 32 16.83 8.51 5.61
CA ASN A 32 16.12 9.40 6.52
C ASN A 32 15.13 8.65 7.42
N TYR A 33 14.75 7.43 7.06
CA TYR A 33 13.93 6.59 7.91
C TYR A 33 14.79 5.80 8.88
N LYS A 34 14.56 6.00 10.19
CA LYS A 34 15.33 5.36 11.26
C LYS A 34 14.51 4.32 12.06
N GLY A 35 13.25 4.13 11.71
CA GLY A 35 12.36 3.17 12.38
C GLY A 35 12.37 1.81 11.70
N ASP A 36 11.59 0.88 12.25
CA ASP A 36 11.39 -0.48 11.74
C ASP A 36 9.96 -0.76 11.27
N GLY A 37 9.16 0.30 11.12
CA GLY A 37 7.72 0.24 10.82
C GLY A 37 6.82 0.31 12.05
N CYS A 38 7.36 0.25 13.28
CA CYS A 38 6.58 0.38 14.50
C CYS A 38 6.49 1.84 14.99
N ALA A 39 5.41 2.17 15.69
CA ALA A 39 5.17 3.52 16.21
C ALA A 39 6.11 3.92 17.36
N HIS A 40 6.65 2.93 18.08
CA HIS A 40 7.66 3.13 19.10
C HIS A 40 8.91 2.37 18.73
N ASP A 41 10.05 2.87 19.21
CA ASP A 41 11.32 2.19 19.05
C ASP A 41 11.36 0.98 19.98
N VAL A 42 11.29 -0.22 19.40
CA VAL A 42 11.34 -1.47 20.16
C VAL A 42 12.81 -1.71 20.51
N LYS A 43 13.22 -1.37 21.74
CA LYS A 43 14.54 -1.80 22.26
C LYS A 43 14.57 -3.33 22.25
N ARG A 44 15.23 -3.92 21.26
CA ARG A 44 15.52 -5.36 21.17
C ARG A 44 16.90 -5.67 21.71
#